data_AF-A0A0V0VH47-F1
#
_entry.id   AF-A0A0V0VH47-F1
#
_cell.length_a   1.000
_cell.length_b   1.000
_cell.length_c   1.000
_cell.angle_alpha   90.00
_cell.angle_beta   90.00
_cell.angle_gamma   90.00
#
_symmetry.space_group_name_H-M   'P 1'
#
loop_
_entity.id
_entity.type
_entity.pdbx_description
1 polymer ?
#
loop_
_entity_poly.entity_id
_entity_poly.type
_entity_poly.pdbx_seq_one_letter_code
_entity_poly.pdbx_strand_id
1 'polypeptide(L)'
;LDIRPGTDEAAWIVHTVPGYPIPKVQYTFPASEYANGHLLICLTIAESQIEPIAAALFMASPFIHYNDIPETEVKTRPILRKLLNGETAVMPPFTTKQNIGTQAVPSVPVQIFSKSGRSKYEIYQKIISKQLKKTIKVWSRRDKKLKANCKIPGRHILLVSSPISVDNQASSLEKDVTNWLIPENGDIFCAVDKPYAISQKYEPAVAVCIQLANIFARFNTIAAKLILIYRVVLYKPPGEKRGKILVPPGDAWADNPQDLERAADHSFAKALESVAQNHREKSFFAYNNAAPGVIGIKTKSNSKGVVILDTTAPADAAAWIVHTVPGYPKPKVAYTFPASEYANGHLLLCLTISESQIEPIAVALFVAAPFIYYNDVPDAEVNIRPTLKKLLNGKTAIKPPFLTKQNIVTQGAPAIPVQVFSKSERSKYEIYQKIISKQLKKTVKVWSRRDKKLKANCKIRGRHILLVSSPISVDNQASSLEKDVTNWLIPENGDVFCAVDKPYAISQKYEPAVAVCIQQAN
;
A
#
# COMPACT_ATOMS: atom_id res chain seq x y z
N LEU A 1 24.67 -23.16 -28.25
CA LEU A 1 24.14 -23.74 -29.50
C LEU A 1 24.83 -25.07 -29.68
N ASP A 2 24.08 -26.12 -29.95
CA ASP A 2 24.68 -27.39 -30.31
C ASP A 2 24.87 -27.46 -31.82
N ILE A 3 26.09 -27.12 -32.26
CA ILE A 3 26.44 -27.01 -33.68
C ILE A 3 26.65 -28.38 -34.36
N ARG A 4 26.33 -29.49 -33.69
CA ARG A 4 26.43 -30.81 -34.29
C ARG A 4 25.37 -30.96 -35.40
N PRO A 5 25.68 -31.66 -36.51
CA PRO A 5 24.71 -31.88 -37.57
C PRO A 5 23.48 -32.66 -37.05
N GLY A 6 22.28 -32.12 -37.28
CA GLY A 6 21.00 -32.78 -36.95
C GLY A 6 20.49 -32.58 -35.52
N THR A 7 21.19 -31.81 -34.67
CA THR A 7 20.70 -31.41 -33.34
C THR A 7 20.03 -30.04 -33.39
N ASP A 8 18.79 -29.94 -32.90
CA ASP A 8 18.05 -28.69 -32.71
C ASP A 8 18.02 -28.34 -31.22
N GLU A 9 19.18 -28.11 -30.60
CA GLU A 9 19.28 -27.91 -29.13
C GLU A 9 20.10 -26.67 -28.77
N ALA A 10 19.54 -25.85 -27.89
CA ALA A 10 20.18 -24.69 -27.29
C ALA A 10 19.80 -24.53 -25.82
N ALA A 11 20.63 -23.82 -25.06
CA ALA A 11 20.36 -23.47 -23.68
C ALA A 11 20.35 -21.94 -23.52
N TRP A 12 19.37 -21.43 -22.79
CA TRP A 12 19.32 -20.03 -22.38
C TRP A 12 19.35 -19.93 -20.86
N ILE A 13 20.39 -19.26 -20.35
CA ILE A 13 20.62 -19.08 -18.92
C ILE A 13 20.41 -17.61 -18.56
N VAL A 14 19.60 -17.35 -17.53
CA VAL A 14 19.32 -16.01 -16.99
C VAL A 14 19.69 -16.01 -15.51
N HIS A 15 20.45 -15.01 -15.07
CA HIS A 15 20.87 -14.92 -13.67
C HIS A 15 21.03 -13.48 -13.19
N THR A 16 21.27 -13.35 -11.89
CA THR A 16 21.46 -12.07 -11.18
C THR A 16 22.88 -11.87 -10.65
N VAL A 17 23.77 -12.85 -10.87
CA VAL A 17 25.15 -12.87 -10.36
C VAL A 17 26.06 -11.94 -11.19
N PRO A 18 26.63 -10.86 -10.62
CA PRO A 18 27.58 -10.01 -11.31
C PRO A 18 28.89 -10.74 -11.66
N GLY A 19 29.45 -10.47 -12.84
CA GLY A 19 30.74 -11.05 -13.27
C GLY A 19 30.72 -12.54 -13.59
N TYR A 20 29.54 -13.17 -13.61
CA TYR A 20 29.35 -14.58 -13.94
C TYR A 20 28.57 -14.71 -15.27
N PRO A 21 28.75 -15.80 -16.03
CA PRO A 21 29.91 -16.68 -16.01
C PRO A 21 31.14 -16.00 -16.65
N ILE A 22 32.34 -16.50 -16.37
CA ILE A 22 33.55 -16.10 -17.11
C ILE A 22 33.72 -17.06 -18.29
N PRO A 23 33.68 -16.58 -19.54
CA PRO A 23 33.81 -17.45 -20.72
C PRO A 23 35.18 -18.12 -20.82
N LYS A 24 35.21 -19.37 -21.30
CA LYS A 24 36.44 -20.13 -21.63
C LYS A 24 37.44 -20.35 -20.49
N VAL A 25 37.00 -20.24 -19.23
CA VAL A 25 37.80 -20.59 -18.06
C VAL A 25 37.13 -21.70 -17.26
N GLN A 26 37.87 -22.28 -16.31
CA GLN A 26 37.29 -23.25 -15.38
C GLN A 26 36.13 -22.62 -14.59
N TYR A 27 35.06 -23.39 -14.43
CA TYR A 27 33.87 -22.95 -13.70
C TYR A 27 34.24 -22.44 -12.30
N THR A 28 33.83 -21.21 -12.01
CA THR A 28 33.99 -20.58 -10.71
C THR A 28 32.76 -19.70 -10.41
N PHE A 29 32.30 -19.72 -9.16
CA PHE A 29 31.28 -18.80 -8.68
C PHE A 29 31.97 -17.62 -7.98
N PRO A 30 31.58 -16.36 -8.23
CA PRO A 30 32.25 -15.21 -7.62
C PRO A 30 32.17 -15.22 -6.09
N ALA A 31 33.32 -15.22 -5.41
CA ALA A 31 33.36 -15.34 -3.96
C ALA A 31 32.69 -14.17 -3.22
N SER A 32 32.67 -12.97 -3.83
CA SER A 32 31.97 -11.79 -3.30
C SER A 32 30.46 -11.97 -3.20
N GLU A 33 29.90 -12.91 -3.96
CA GLU A 33 28.45 -13.09 -4.08
C GLU A 33 27.89 -14.17 -3.14
N TYR A 34 28.73 -14.90 -2.39
CA TYR A 34 28.25 -15.92 -1.44
C TYR A 34 27.37 -15.36 -0.31
N ALA A 35 27.50 -14.06 0.00
CA ALA A 35 26.70 -13.41 1.03
C ALA A 35 25.30 -12.96 0.54
N ASN A 36 25.03 -13.07 -0.77
CA ASN A 36 23.83 -12.56 -1.41
C ASN A 36 22.94 -13.72 -1.93
N GLY A 37 21.63 -13.52 -1.86
CA GLY A 37 20.65 -14.36 -2.52
C GLY A 37 20.60 -14.05 -4.02
N HIS A 38 20.74 -15.09 -4.84
CA HIS A 38 20.68 -15.01 -6.30
C HIS A 38 19.65 -15.98 -6.87
N LEU A 39 19.19 -15.64 -8.08
CA LEU A 39 18.34 -16.50 -8.91
C LEU A 39 19.10 -16.85 -10.19
N LEU A 40 19.03 -18.12 -10.57
CA LEU A 40 19.50 -18.67 -11.84
C LEU A 40 18.37 -19.48 -12.48
N ILE A 41 18.14 -19.26 -13.77
CA ILE A 41 17.16 -19.98 -14.59
C ILE A 41 17.92 -20.56 -15.78
N CYS A 42 17.74 -21.85 -16.05
CA CYS A 42 18.27 -22.50 -17.25
C CYS A 42 17.10 -23.12 -18.03
N LEU A 43 17.00 -22.79 -19.32
CA LEU A 43 15.97 -23.29 -20.22
C LEU A 43 16.64 -24.04 -21.37
N THR A 44 16.28 -25.31 -21.56
CA THR A 44 16.59 -26.06 -22.78
C THR A 44 15.53 -25.74 -23.83
N ILE A 45 15.96 -25.26 -24.99
CA ILE A 45 15.13 -24.70 -26.05
C ILE A 45 15.60 -25.20 -27.41
N ALA A 46 14.69 -25.28 -28.38
CA ALA A 46 15.05 -25.49 -29.77
C ALA A 46 15.80 -24.25 -30.31
N GLU A 47 16.69 -24.44 -31.27
CA GLU A 47 17.41 -23.35 -31.91
C GLU A 47 16.47 -22.38 -32.62
N SER A 48 15.32 -22.86 -33.09
CA SER A 48 14.24 -22.00 -33.63
C SER A 48 13.78 -20.90 -32.66
N GLN A 49 13.97 -21.09 -31.35
CA GLN A 49 13.56 -20.12 -30.31
C GLN A 49 14.57 -18.98 -30.09
N ILE A 50 15.76 -19.04 -30.70
CA ILE A 50 16.81 -18.03 -30.52
C ILE A 50 16.40 -16.68 -31.09
N GLU A 51 15.73 -16.64 -32.25
CA GLU A 51 15.36 -15.39 -32.90
C GLU A 51 14.33 -14.58 -32.08
N PRO A 52 13.26 -15.19 -31.50
CA PRO A 52 12.42 -14.53 -30.50
C PRO A 52 13.19 -14.02 -29.27
N ILE A 53 14.16 -14.79 -28.75
CA ILE A 53 14.99 -14.36 -27.60
C ILE A 53 15.83 -13.15 -28.01
N ALA A 54 16.46 -13.20 -29.18
CA ALA A 54 17.24 -12.10 -29.73
C ALA A 54 16.41 -10.83 -29.89
N ALA A 55 15.14 -10.92 -30.32
CA ALA A 55 14.24 -9.78 -30.41
C ALA A 55 13.93 -9.13 -29.06
N ALA A 56 13.76 -9.94 -28.01
CA ALA A 56 13.58 -9.44 -26.66
C ALA A 56 14.84 -8.75 -26.13
N LEU A 57 16.01 -9.39 -26.28
CA LEU A 57 17.30 -8.84 -25.86
C LEU A 57 17.66 -7.58 -26.65
N PHE A 58 17.43 -7.56 -27.96
CA PHE A 58 17.64 -6.37 -28.80
C PHE A 58 16.89 -5.14 -28.27
N MET A 59 15.65 -5.33 -27.81
CA MET A 59 14.84 -4.26 -27.22
C MET A 59 15.44 -3.73 -25.90
N ALA A 60 16.07 -4.59 -25.10
CA ALA A 60 16.72 -4.20 -23.85
C ALA A 60 18.18 -3.76 -24.02
N SER A 61 18.79 -4.00 -25.19
CA SER A 61 20.14 -3.58 -25.54
C SER A 61 21.19 -3.94 -24.47
N PRO A 62 21.33 -5.23 -24.10
CA PRO A 62 22.32 -5.66 -23.13
C PRO A 62 23.75 -5.50 -23.67
N PHE A 63 24.72 -5.43 -22.77
CA PHE A 63 26.14 -5.49 -23.13
C PHE A 63 26.58 -6.93 -23.40
N ILE A 64 27.03 -7.20 -24.61
CA ILE A 64 27.54 -8.51 -25.03
C ILE A 64 29.05 -8.50 -24.85
N HIS A 65 29.52 -9.12 -23.78
CA HIS A 65 30.95 -9.11 -23.40
C HIS A 65 31.75 -10.23 -24.06
N TYR A 66 31.09 -11.25 -24.62
CA TYR A 66 31.71 -12.37 -25.30
C TYR A 66 30.72 -13.00 -26.29
N ASN A 67 31.21 -13.40 -27.46
CA ASN A 67 30.44 -14.08 -28.50
C ASN A 67 31.36 -14.96 -29.36
N ASP A 68 31.01 -16.23 -29.51
CA ASP A 68 31.64 -17.19 -30.43
C ASP A 68 30.61 -17.94 -31.30
N ILE A 69 29.42 -17.35 -31.48
CA ILE A 69 28.41 -17.90 -32.38
C ILE A 69 28.96 -17.89 -33.82
N PRO A 70 28.93 -19.04 -34.54
CA PRO A 70 29.42 -19.12 -35.90
C PRO A 70 28.68 -18.16 -36.86
N GLU A 71 29.41 -17.59 -37.81
CA GLU A 71 28.84 -16.62 -38.75
C GLU A 71 27.74 -17.22 -39.65
N THR A 72 27.78 -18.54 -39.88
CA THR A 72 26.74 -19.29 -40.60
C THR A 72 25.39 -19.23 -39.87
N GLU A 73 25.39 -19.30 -38.53
CA GLU A 73 24.19 -19.13 -37.70
C GLU A 73 23.73 -17.67 -37.65
N VAL A 74 24.67 -16.73 -37.59
CA VAL A 74 24.32 -15.30 -37.55
C VAL A 74 23.69 -14.82 -38.86
N LYS A 75 24.14 -15.35 -40.01
CA LYS A 75 23.62 -14.99 -41.34
C LYS A 75 22.15 -15.37 -41.54
N THR A 76 21.69 -16.45 -40.92
CA THR A 76 20.29 -16.91 -41.04
C THR A 76 19.36 -16.23 -40.05
N ARG A 77 19.89 -15.44 -39.10
CA ARG A 77 19.18 -14.86 -37.95
C ARG A 77 19.33 -13.33 -37.90
N PRO A 78 18.53 -12.58 -38.65
CA PRO A 78 18.75 -11.15 -38.86
C PRO A 78 18.68 -10.32 -37.58
N ILE A 79 17.80 -10.64 -36.63
CA ILE A 79 17.68 -9.92 -35.36
C ILE A 79 18.83 -10.26 -34.44
N LEU A 80 19.25 -11.54 -34.37
CA LEU A 80 20.46 -11.94 -33.67
C LEU A 80 21.67 -11.17 -34.19
N ARG A 81 21.82 -11.04 -35.51
CA ARG A 81 22.88 -10.23 -36.13
C ARG A 81 22.88 -8.78 -35.65
N LYS A 82 21.71 -8.14 -35.62
CA LYS A 82 21.57 -6.76 -35.11
C LYS A 82 21.97 -6.64 -33.63
N LEU A 83 21.53 -7.60 -32.81
CA LEU A 83 21.87 -7.67 -31.40
C LEU A 83 23.38 -7.81 -31.19
N LEU A 84 24.02 -8.75 -31.89
CA LEU A 84 25.48 -8.98 -31.83
C LEU A 84 26.29 -7.77 -32.32
N ASN A 85 25.77 -7.02 -33.28
CA ASN A 85 26.39 -5.79 -33.79
C ASN A 85 26.22 -4.58 -32.86
N GLY A 86 25.49 -4.72 -31.74
CA GLY A 86 25.24 -3.61 -30.80
C GLY A 86 24.26 -2.56 -31.33
N GLU A 87 23.46 -2.88 -32.35
CA GLU A 87 22.40 -2.00 -32.82
C GLU A 87 21.33 -1.81 -31.72
N THR A 88 20.62 -0.68 -31.74
CA THR A 88 19.59 -0.37 -30.73
C THR A 88 18.24 -0.06 -31.37
N ALA A 89 17.15 -0.40 -30.67
CA ALA A 89 15.80 -0.10 -31.11
C ALA A 89 15.52 1.42 -31.05
N VAL A 90 15.58 2.09 -32.21
CA VAL A 90 15.36 3.53 -32.33
C VAL A 90 13.93 3.93 -32.70
N MET A 91 13.15 3.00 -33.26
CA MET A 91 11.76 3.22 -33.68
C MET A 91 10.75 2.54 -32.74
N PRO A 92 9.55 3.12 -32.57
CA PRO A 92 8.47 2.49 -31.81
C PRO A 92 7.94 1.22 -32.52
N PRO A 93 7.36 0.26 -31.77
CA PRO A 93 7.10 0.29 -30.32
C PRO A 93 8.35 0.04 -29.46
N PHE A 94 8.51 0.81 -28.37
CA PHE A 94 9.65 0.68 -27.43
C PHE A 94 9.47 -0.39 -26.35
N THR A 95 8.55 -1.32 -26.59
CA THR A 95 8.26 -2.47 -25.72
C THR A 95 7.91 -3.66 -26.60
N THR A 96 8.34 -4.85 -26.21
CA THR A 96 8.01 -6.10 -26.92
C THR A 96 7.56 -7.18 -25.96
N LYS A 97 6.76 -8.12 -26.47
CA LYS A 97 6.42 -9.40 -25.83
C LYS A 97 6.74 -10.51 -26.81
N GLN A 98 7.64 -11.41 -26.42
CA GLN A 98 7.98 -12.61 -27.18
C GLN A 98 7.45 -13.84 -26.44
N ASN A 99 7.11 -14.89 -27.16
CA ASN A 99 6.72 -16.18 -26.58
C ASN A 99 7.63 -17.26 -27.16
N ILE A 100 8.13 -18.14 -26.30
CA ILE A 100 8.92 -19.30 -26.67
C ILE A 100 8.41 -20.56 -25.94
N GLY A 101 8.83 -21.74 -26.39
CA GLY A 101 8.60 -23.01 -25.70
C GLY A 101 9.93 -23.68 -25.34
N THR A 102 9.97 -24.37 -24.20
CA THR A 102 11.10 -25.27 -23.86
C THR A 102 10.98 -26.61 -24.62
N GLN A 103 12.06 -27.38 -24.63
CA GLN A 103 12.08 -28.76 -25.17
C GLN A 103 11.58 -29.82 -24.18
N ALA A 104 11.00 -29.41 -23.05
CA ALA A 104 10.36 -30.35 -22.13
C ALA A 104 9.15 -31.03 -22.80
N VAL A 105 8.74 -32.18 -22.26
CA VAL A 105 7.53 -32.90 -22.69
C VAL A 105 6.59 -33.01 -21.49
N PRO A 106 5.46 -32.27 -21.44
CA PRO A 106 5.03 -31.25 -22.41
C PRO A 106 5.90 -29.98 -22.38
N SER A 107 5.91 -29.23 -23.48
CA SER A 107 6.67 -27.98 -23.60
C SER A 107 6.17 -26.95 -22.58
N VAL A 108 7.09 -26.26 -21.91
CA VAL A 108 6.76 -25.21 -20.94
C VAL A 108 6.74 -23.86 -21.66
N PRO A 109 5.61 -23.13 -21.68
CA PRO A 109 5.54 -21.81 -22.27
C PRO A 109 6.34 -20.77 -21.47
N VAL A 110 7.08 -19.92 -22.19
CA VAL A 110 7.82 -18.80 -21.60
C VAL A 110 7.50 -17.52 -22.36
N GLN A 111 7.17 -16.46 -21.63
CA GLN A 111 6.93 -15.12 -22.16
C GLN A 111 8.08 -14.20 -21.77
N ILE A 112 8.60 -13.44 -22.73
CA ILE A 112 9.69 -12.48 -22.50
C ILE A 112 9.15 -11.08 -22.75
N PHE A 113 9.14 -10.26 -21.70
CA PHE A 113 8.75 -8.86 -21.79
C PHE A 113 10.00 -8.00 -21.78
N SER A 114 10.11 -7.05 -22.70
CA SER A 114 11.29 -6.18 -22.75
C SER A 114 10.91 -4.75 -23.10
N LYS A 115 11.70 -3.80 -22.60
CA LYS A 115 11.59 -2.37 -22.95
C LYS A 115 12.96 -1.76 -23.19
N SER A 116 13.01 -0.77 -24.07
CA SER A 116 14.20 0.06 -24.25
C SER A 116 14.25 1.21 -23.24
N GLY A 117 15.41 1.86 -23.10
CA GLY A 117 15.55 3.09 -22.31
C GLY A 117 14.72 4.28 -22.81
N ARG A 118 14.24 4.22 -24.06
CA ARG A 118 13.31 5.23 -24.62
C ARG A 118 11.90 5.11 -24.07
N SER A 119 11.47 3.90 -23.70
CA SER A 119 10.15 3.66 -23.09
C SER A 119 10.06 4.30 -21.71
N LYS A 120 9.03 5.11 -21.49
CA LYS A 120 8.71 5.75 -20.19
C LYS A 120 7.79 4.90 -19.30
N TYR A 121 7.61 3.62 -19.61
CA TYR A 121 6.84 2.71 -18.77
C TYR A 121 7.76 1.99 -17.79
N GLU A 122 7.31 1.83 -16.54
CA GLU A 122 7.93 0.85 -15.64
C GLU A 122 7.47 -0.57 -16.02
N ILE A 123 8.32 -1.57 -15.82
CA ILE A 123 8.12 -2.90 -16.41
C ILE A 123 7.05 -3.73 -15.68
N TYR A 124 6.82 -3.51 -14.39
CA TYR A 124 5.95 -4.36 -13.58
C TYR A 124 4.46 -4.10 -13.83
N GLN A 125 3.98 -2.88 -13.59
CA GLN A 125 2.55 -2.58 -13.70
C GLN A 125 2.12 -2.25 -15.15
N LYS A 126 2.86 -1.38 -15.83
CA LYS A 126 2.50 -0.81 -17.14
C LYS A 126 2.75 -1.77 -18.29
N ILE A 127 3.67 -2.73 -18.13
CA ILE A 127 3.96 -3.77 -19.13
C ILE A 127 3.41 -5.12 -18.66
N ILE A 128 4.00 -5.75 -17.64
CA ILE A 128 3.68 -7.14 -17.27
C ILE A 128 2.25 -7.29 -16.73
N SER A 129 1.88 -6.59 -15.66
CA SER A 129 0.52 -6.68 -15.08
C SER A 129 -0.56 -6.28 -16.09
N LYS A 130 -0.31 -5.26 -16.91
CA LYS A 130 -1.24 -4.83 -17.97
C LYS A 130 -1.45 -5.92 -19.03
N GLN A 131 -0.38 -6.62 -19.43
CA GLN A 131 -0.44 -7.71 -20.40
C GLN A 131 -1.07 -8.98 -19.82
N LEU A 132 -0.71 -9.35 -18.59
CA LEU A 132 -1.29 -10.50 -17.89
C LEU A 132 -2.74 -10.25 -17.44
N LYS A 133 -3.17 -8.98 -17.38
CA LYS A 133 -4.47 -8.53 -16.84
C LYS A 133 -4.72 -9.00 -15.40
N LYS A 134 -3.66 -9.19 -14.61
CA LYS A 134 -3.72 -9.70 -13.23
C LYS A 134 -3.02 -8.75 -12.25
N THR A 135 -3.47 -8.74 -11.01
CA THR A 135 -2.69 -8.21 -9.86
C THR A 135 -1.43 -9.06 -9.70
N ILE A 136 -0.29 -8.43 -9.39
CA ILE A 136 0.99 -9.11 -9.25
C ILE A 136 1.58 -8.90 -7.85
N LYS A 137 2.14 -9.96 -7.27
CA LYS A 137 2.99 -9.91 -6.07
C LYS A 137 4.44 -9.75 -6.50
N VAL A 138 5.17 -8.80 -5.93
CA VAL A 138 6.52 -8.40 -6.37
C VAL A 138 7.50 -8.44 -5.21
N TRP A 139 8.58 -9.22 -5.36
CA TRP A 139 9.77 -9.17 -4.53
C TRP A 139 10.88 -8.44 -5.29
N SER A 140 11.41 -7.38 -4.71
CA SER A 140 12.45 -6.56 -5.32
C SER A 140 13.02 -5.56 -4.32
N ARG A 141 14.30 -5.18 -4.46
CA ARG A 141 14.88 -4.00 -3.79
C ARG A 141 14.17 -2.72 -4.26
N ARG A 142 13.99 -1.76 -3.36
CA ARG A 142 13.13 -0.59 -3.62
C ARG A 142 13.85 0.71 -3.34
N ASP A 143 13.67 1.69 -4.23
CA ASP A 143 13.82 3.08 -3.81
C ASP A 143 12.60 3.44 -2.96
N LYS A 144 12.76 4.17 -1.86
CA LYS A 144 11.64 4.50 -0.94
C LYS A 144 10.53 5.36 -1.59
N LYS A 145 10.54 5.52 -2.92
CA LYS A 145 9.71 6.41 -3.73
C LYS A 145 8.54 5.68 -4.37
N LEU A 146 8.74 4.47 -4.92
CA LEU A 146 7.64 3.63 -5.40
C LEU A 146 6.97 2.91 -4.22
N LYS A 147 5.90 3.51 -3.72
CA LYS A 147 5.09 2.91 -2.65
C LYS A 147 3.84 2.25 -3.23
N ALA A 148 3.32 1.24 -2.54
CA ALA A 148 1.92 0.88 -2.70
C ALA A 148 1.06 2.11 -2.36
N ASN A 149 -0.23 2.10 -2.66
CA ASN A 149 -1.12 3.21 -2.33
C ASN A 149 -2.32 2.66 -1.55
N CYS A 150 -2.91 3.46 -0.65
CA CYS A 150 -4.23 3.20 -0.06
C CYS A 150 -5.25 3.34 -1.21
N LYS A 151 -5.40 2.28 -2.02
CA LYS A 151 -6.30 2.24 -3.19
C LYS A 151 -7.44 1.26 -2.93
N ILE A 152 -8.63 1.62 -3.42
CA ILE A 152 -9.75 0.70 -3.69
C ILE A 152 -9.44 -0.07 -5.01
N PRO A 153 -9.85 -1.35 -5.20
CA PRO A 153 -9.20 -2.23 -6.14
C PRO A 153 -9.33 -1.94 -7.65
N GLY A 154 -8.28 -2.34 -8.37
CA GLY A 154 -8.13 -2.35 -9.82
C GLY A 154 -6.65 -2.50 -10.22
N ARG A 155 -6.22 -3.73 -10.57
CA ARG A 155 -4.86 -4.16 -11.02
C ARG A 155 -3.70 -3.61 -10.17
N HIS A 156 -3.31 -4.35 -9.12
CA HIS A 156 -2.30 -3.89 -8.16
C HIS A 156 -0.91 -4.50 -8.36
N ILE A 157 0.07 -3.79 -7.81
CA ILE A 157 1.32 -4.38 -7.32
C ILE A 157 1.16 -4.59 -5.82
N LEU A 158 1.29 -5.83 -5.39
CA LEU A 158 1.39 -6.23 -3.99
C LEU A 158 2.87 -6.46 -3.71
N LEU A 159 3.47 -5.71 -2.80
CA LEU A 159 4.89 -5.90 -2.52
C LEU A 159 5.06 -7.07 -1.55
N VAL A 160 6.07 -7.91 -1.72
CA VAL A 160 6.36 -9.00 -0.77
C VAL A 160 7.14 -8.42 0.43
N SER A 161 6.78 -8.88 1.63
CA SER A 161 7.41 -8.46 2.89
C SER A 161 8.75 -9.14 3.11
N SER A 162 9.73 -8.35 3.55
CA SER A 162 11.04 -8.85 4.00
C SER A 162 10.99 -9.17 5.50
N PRO A 163 11.65 -10.23 5.98
CA PRO A 163 12.34 -11.25 5.19
C PRO A 163 11.37 -12.30 4.61
N ILE A 164 11.76 -12.90 3.49
CA ILE A 164 11.16 -14.14 2.97
C ILE A 164 11.87 -15.36 3.56
N SER A 165 11.24 -16.54 3.47
CA SER A 165 11.84 -17.82 3.85
C SER A 165 11.91 -18.72 2.62
N VAL A 166 13.11 -19.16 2.26
CA VAL A 166 13.36 -20.15 1.22
C VAL A 166 13.87 -21.40 1.92
N ASP A 167 13.02 -22.43 2.00
CA ASP A 167 13.33 -23.69 2.70
C ASP A 167 13.89 -23.49 4.13
N ASN A 168 13.17 -22.69 4.92
CA ASN A 168 13.53 -22.28 6.29
C ASN A 168 14.77 -21.38 6.42
N GLN A 169 15.39 -20.96 5.32
CA GLN A 169 16.44 -19.95 5.32
C GLN A 169 15.87 -18.56 5.07
N ALA A 170 16.13 -17.64 5.98
CA ALA A 170 15.68 -16.27 5.85
C ALA A 170 16.50 -15.52 4.79
N SER A 171 15.82 -14.90 3.82
CA SER A 171 16.40 -13.96 2.87
C SER A 171 15.78 -12.58 3.06
N SER A 172 16.62 -11.55 3.12
CA SER A 172 16.21 -10.16 3.35
C SER A 172 16.50 -9.33 2.11
N LEU A 173 15.74 -8.26 1.88
CA LEU A 173 15.95 -7.38 0.72
C LEU A 173 17.36 -6.80 0.66
N GLU A 174 18.02 -6.60 1.79
CA GLU A 174 19.39 -6.09 1.90
C GLU A 174 20.42 -7.11 1.40
N LYS A 175 20.13 -8.40 1.55
CA LYS A 175 21.00 -9.52 1.17
C LYS A 175 20.48 -10.33 -0.02
N ASP A 176 19.43 -9.88 -0.69
CA ASP A 176 18.84 -10.56 -1.85
C ASP A 176 18.85 -9.62 -3.04
N VAL A 177 19.52 -9.99 -4.13
CA VAL A 177 19.60 -9.16 -5.35
C VAL A 177 18.54 -9.53 -6.38
N THR A 178 17.69 -10.50 -6.08
CA THR A 178 16.68 -10.98 -7.02
C THR A 178 15.53 -10.02 -7.15
N ASN A 179 14.96 -9.94 -8.35
CA ASN A 179 13.69 -9.29 -8.56
C ASN A 179 12.77 -10.26 -9.30
N TRP A 180 11.61 -10.53 -8.72
CA TRP A 180 10.65 -11.45 -9.29
C TRP A 180 9.23 -11.07 -8.96
N LEU A 181 8.29 -11.62 -9.72
CA LEU A 181 6.86 -11.44 -9.49
C LEU A 181 6.07 -12.69 -9.83
N ILE A 182 4.89 -12.79 -9.23
CA ILE A 182 3.87 -13.79 -9.55
C ILE A 182 2.50 -13.10 -9.65
N PRO A 183 1.62 -13.46 -10.59
CA PRO A 183 0.26 -12.95 -10.63
C PRO A 183 -0.65 -13.65 -9.60
N GLU A 184 -1.61 -12.96 -9.01
CA GLU A 184 -2.62 -13.62 -8.17
C GLU A 184 -3.44 -14.63 -8.98
N ASN A 185 -3.74 -15.79 -8.37
CA ASN A 185 -4.53 -16.88 -8.99
C ASN A 185 -4.03 -17.23 -10.40
N GLY A 186 -2.73 -17.47 -10.53
CA GLY A 186 -2.08 -17.82 -11.80
C GLY A 186 -1.16 -19.03 -11.70
N ASP A 187 -0.35 -19.20 -12.73
CA ASP A 187 0.57 -20.30 -12.94
C ASP A 187 1.91 -19.80 -13.52
N ILE A 188 2.14 -18.48 -13.44
CA ILE A 188 3.29 -17.80 -14.03
C ILE A 188 4.22 -17.31 -12.93
N PHE A 189 5.52 -17.56 -13.09
CA PHE A 189 6.58 -16.91 -12.33
C PHE A 189 7.42 -16.06 -13.26
N CYS A 190 7.72 -14.80 -12.91
CA CYS A 190 8.64 -14.00 -13.69
C CYS A 190 9.86 -13.54 -12.89
N ALA A 191 11.04 -13.70 -13.48
CA ALA A 191 12.25 -13.01 -13.07
C ALA A 191 12.39 -11.69 -13.84
N VAL A 192 12.82 -10.63 -13.17
CA VAL A 192 13.02 -9.29 -13.74
C VAL A 192 14.45 -8.85 -13.46
N ASP A 193 15.13 -8.30 -14.46
CA ASP A 193 16.53 -7.86 -14.34
C ASP A 193 16.68 -6.56 -13.53
N LYS A 194 15.68 -5.67 -13.61
CA LYS A 194 15.65 -4.38 -12.92
C LYS A 194 14.79 -4.41 -11.66
N PRO A 195 15.18 -3.66 -10.63
CA PRO A 195 14.39 -3.54 -9.42
C PRO A 195 13.15 -2.67 -9.62
N TYR A 196 12.15 -2.87 -8.75
CA TYR A 196 10.98 -2.01 -8.64
C TYR A 196 11.36 -0.66 -8.02
N ALA A 197 11.97 0.20 -8.84
CA ALA A 197 12.43 1.55 -8.52
C ALA A 197 12.03 2.56 -9.62
N ILE A 198 11.93 3.85 -9.29
CA ILE A 198 11.61 4.91 -10.27
C ILE A 198 12.66 4.97 -11.37
N SER A 199 13.94 4.77 -11.03
CA SER A 199 15.05 4.84 -11.98
C SER A 199 14.84 3.91 -13.18
N GLN A 200 14.28 2.72 -12.97
CA GLN A 200 14.06 1.73 -14.03
C GLN A 200 13.18 2.26 -15.17
N LYS A 201 12.32 3.26 -14.92
CA LYS A 201 11.48 3.89 -15.94
C LYS A 201 12.31 4.46 -17.09
N TYR A 202 13.55 4.84 -16.81
CA TYR A 202 14.49 5.43 -17.76
C TYR A 202 15.59 4.47 -18.20
N GLU A 203 15.55 3.21 -17.73
CA GLU A 203 16.50 2.17 -18.08
C GLU A 203 15.84 1.15 -19.02
N PRO A 204 16.61 0.43 -19.84
CA PRO A 204 16.11 -0.80 -20.44
C PRO A 204 15.89 -1.88 -19.38
N ALA A 205 14.96 -2.80 -19.65
CA ALA A 205 14.64 -3.90 -18.74
C ALA A 205 14.07 -5.11 -19.49
N VAL A 206 14.29 -6.30 -18.92
CA VAL A 206 13.78 -7.61 -19.37
C VAL A 206 13.13 -8.35 -18.21
N ALA A 207 12.01 -9.00 -18.51
CA ALA A 207 11.41 -9.99 -17.63
C ALA A 207 11.17 -11.31 -18.37
N VAL A 208 11.54 -12.42 -17.74
CA VAL A 208 11.34 -13.77 -18.24
C VAL A 208 10.30 -14.45 -17.37
N CYS A 209 9.14 -14.75 -17.97
CA CYS A 209 7.96 -15.29 -17.31
C CYS A 209 7.71 -16.74 -17.73
N ILE A 210 7.86 -17.69 -16.82
CA ILE A 210 7.69 -19.11 -17.05
C ILE A 210 6.30 -19.52 -16.56
N GLN A 211 5.52 -20.19 -17.42
CA GLN A 211 4.20 -20.72 -17.07
C GLN A 211 4.33 -22.16 -16.56
N LEU A 212 4.58 -22.31 -15.26
CA LEU A 212 4.72 -23.60 -14.61
C LEU A 212 4.15 -23.59 -13.17
N ALA A 213 3.08 -24.34 -12.96
CA ALA A 213 2.26 -24.28 -11.74
C ALA A 213 3.03 -24.63 -10.46
N ASN A 214 4.00 -25.57 -10.51
CA ASN A 214 4.79 -25.96 -9.35
C ASN A 214 5.76 -24.86 -8.89
N ILE A 215 6.40 -24.13 -9.82
CA ILE A 215 7.24 -22.98 -9.51
C ILE A 215 6.37 -21.86 -8.94
N PHE A 216 5.25 -21.56 -9.61
CA PHE A 216 4.28 -20.60 -9.11
C PHE A 216 3.85 -20.91 -7.67
N ALA A 217 3.47 -22.15 -7.37
CA ALA A 217 3.01 -22.54 -6.05
C ALA A 217 4.09 -22.31 -4.97
N ARG A 218 5.36 -22.66 -5.25
CA ARG A 218 6.49 -22.43 -4.35
C ARG A 218 6.71 -20.94 -4.08
N PHE A 219 6.77 -20.12 -5.13
CA PHE A 219 6.94 -18.68 -4.98
C PHE A 219 5.71 -18.00 -4.35
N ASN A 220 4.51 -18.55 -4.54
CA ASN A 220 3.31 -18.06 -3.87
C ASN A 220 3.34 -18.33 -2.36
N THR A 221 3.89 -19.47 -1.93
CA THR A 221 4.17 -19.76 -0.51
C THR A 221 5.23 -18.80 0.05
N ILE A 222 6.31 -18.54 -0.68
CA ILE A 222 7.34 -17.55 -0.30
C ILE A 222 6.72 -16.15 -0.18
N ALA A 223 5.82 -15.79 -1.10
CA ALA A 223 5.10 -14.52 -1.15
C ALA A 223 3.88 -14.46 -0.20
N ALA A 224 3.79 -15.31 0.82
CA ALA A 224 2.65 -15.35 1.73
C ALA A 224 2.48 -14.05 2.54
N LYS A 225 3.58 -13.36 2.86
CA LYS A 225 3.56 -12.07 3.57
C LYS A 225 3.69 -10.93 2.56
N LEU A 226 2.70 -10.05 2.51
CA LEU A 226 2.68 -8.91 1.60
C LEU A 226 2.74 -7.57 2.36
N ILE A 227 3.49 -6.62 1.82
CA ILE A 227 3.39 -5.19 2.07
C ILE A 227 2.28 -4.69 1.16
N LEU A 228 1.07 -4.71 1.68
CA LEU A 228 0.04 -3.83 1.19
C LEU A 228 -0.11 -2.69 2.19
N ILE A 229 -0.20 -1.48 1.65
CA ILE A 229 -0.50 -0.30 2.45
C ILE A 229 -2.01 -0.29 2.66
N TYR A 230 -2.46 -1.18 3.54
CA TYR A 230 -3.83 -1.25 4.03
C TYR A 230 -4.14 -0.17 5.07
N ARG A 231 -3.10 0.56 5.49
CA ARG A 231 -3.20 1.72 6.35
C ARG A 231 -2.10 2.71 6.07
N VAL A 232 -2.44 3.99 6.18
CA VAL A 232 -1.48 5.08 6.20
C VAL A 232 -1.84 5.97 7.38
N VAL A 233 -0.86 6.24 8.24
CA VAL A 233 -0.96 7.32 9.21
C VAL A 233 -0.20 8.50 8.63
N LEU A 234 -0.85 9.65 8.53
CA LEU A 234 -0.21 10.92 8.23
C LEU A 234 -0.38 11.83 9.43
N TYR A 235 0.75 12.32 9.92
CA TYR A 235 0.78 13.41 10.86
C TYR A 235 1.30 14.65 10.14
N LYS A 236 0.51 15.73 10.14
CA LYS A 236 0.95 17.04 9.64
C LYS A 236 1.44 17.85 10.84
N PRO A 237 2.73 18.17 10.95
CA PRO A 237 3.27 18.96 12.04
C PRO A 237 2.80 20.43 11.97
N PRO A 238 2.68 21.14 13.10
CA PRO A 238 2.31 22.55 13.11
C PRO A 238 3.33 23.42 12.35
N GLY A 239 2.86 24.34 11.50
CA GLY A 239 3.70 25.22 10.70
C GLY A 239 4.20 24.62 9.39
N GLU A 240 4.07 23.30 9.21
CA GLU A 240 4.56 22.61 8.01
C GLU A 240 3.48 22.39 6.96
N LYS A 241 3.83 22.58 5.69
CA LYS A 241 2.98 22.19 4.55
C LYS A 241 3.10 20.71 4.20
N ARG A 242 4.25 20.12 4.52
CA ARG A 242 4.55 18.71 4.25
C ARG A 242 4.18 17.86 5.45
N GLY A 243 3.47 16.76 5.20
CA GLY A 243 3.17 15.78 6.25
C GLY A 243 4.35 14.84 6.51
N LYS A 244 4.29 14.15 7.65
CA LYS A 244 5.08 12.95 7.96
C LYS A 244 4.16 11.75 7.85
N ILE A 245 4.60 10.70 7.14
CA ILE A 245 3.84 9.49 6.91
C ILE A 245 4.49 8.29 7.60
N LEU A 246 3.66 7.47 8.24
CA LEU A 246 4.02 6.12 8.66
C LEU A 246 3.31 5.15 7.72
N VAL A 247 4.14 4.33 7.07
CA VAL A 247 3.71 3.31 6.12
C VAL A 247 4.32 1.99 6.57
N PRO A 248 3.51 1.03 7.07
CA PRO A 248 4.00 -0.29 7.41
C PRO A 248 4.61 -1.00 6.18
N PRO A 249 5.67 -1.81 6.36
CA PRO A 249 6.30 -2.20 7.63
C PRO A 249 7.38 -1.22 8.13
N GLY A 250 7.41 0.03 7.65
CA GLY A 250 8.40 1.00 8.12
C GLY A 250 8.18 1.40 9.58
N ASP A 251 9.22 1.27 10.40
CA ASP A 251 9.23 1.64 11.82
C ASP A 251 9.61 3.12 12.05
N ALA A 252 9.77 3.90 10.98
CA ALA A 252 10.20 5.29 11.04
C ALA A 252 9.25 6.20 10.26
N TRP A 253 9.03 7.40 10.80
CA TRP A 253 8.41 8.49 10.08
C TRP A 253 9.21 8.80 8.82
N ALA A 254 8.50 9.09 7.73
CA ALA A 254 9.10 9.54 6.49
C ALA A 254 8.39 10.80 6.01
N ASP A 255 9.08 11.66 5.28
CA ASP A 255 8.44 12.78 4.62
C ASP A 255 7.37 12.30 3.64
N ASN A 256 6.23 13.01 3.65
CA ASN A 256 5.29 12.95 2.56
C ASN A 256 6.01 13.45 1.29
N PRO A 257 5.94 12.75 0.14
CA PRO A 257 6.79 13.09 -1.01
C PRO A 257 6.55 14.49 -1.58
N GLN A 258 5.37 15.05 -1.34
CA GLN A 258 4.96 16.39 -1.73
C GLN A 258 4.23 17.11 -0.59
N ASP A 259 4.07 18.41 -0.72
CA ASP A 259 3.26 19.21 0.20
C ASP A 259 1.77 18.86 0.04
N LEU A 260 0.99 19.00 1.13
CA LEU A 260 -0.39 18.50 1.20
C LEU A 260 -1.37 19.20 0.25
N GLU A 261 -1.01 20.35 -0.35
CA GLU A 261 -1.81 21.02 -1.39
C GLU A 261 -1.70 20.37 -2.77
N ARG A 262 -0.68 19.54 -3.02
CA ARG A 262 -0.43 18.97 -4.35
C ARG A 262 -1.28 17.72 -4.57
N ALA A 263 -2.08 17.69 -5.63
CA ALA A 263 -2.89 16.51 -5.96
C ALA A 263 -2.06 15.27 -6.37
N ALA A 264 -0.82 15.47 -6.80
CA ALA A 264 0.05 14.40 -7.31
C ALA A 264 1.04 13.90 -6.25
N ASP A 265 1.47 12.66 -6.43
CA ASP A 265 2.63 12.06 -5.76
C ASP A 265 2.54 11.94 -4.23
N HIS A 266 1.34 11.97 -3.64
CA HIS A 266 1.15 11.59 -2.24
C HIS A 266 -0.12 10.77 -1.94
N SER A 267 -0.07 10.00 -0.86
CA SER A 267 -1.01 8.90 -0.55
C SER A 267 -2.43 9.38 -0.25
N PHE A 268 -2.59 10.47 0.51
CA PHE A 268 -3.91 11.00 0.87
C PHE A 268 -4.63 11.73 -0.27
N ALA A 269 -3.93 12.46 -1.14
CA ALA A 269 -4.54 13.00 -2.36
C ALA A 269 -5.05 11.87 -3.25
N LYS A 270 -4.24 10.81 -3.37
CA LYS A 270 -4.64 9.64 -4.17
C LYS A 270 -5.82 8.88 -3.56
N ALA A 271 -5.85 8.71 -2.23
CA ALA A 271 -6.96 8.05 -1.54
C ALA A 271 -8.28 8.82 -1.68
N LEU A 272 -8.20 10.15 -1.83
CA LEU A 272 -9.35 11.04 -2.00
C LEU A 272 -9.63 11.41 -3.46
N GLU A 273 -9.02 10.72 -4.43
CA GLU A 273 -9.22 10.99 -5.86
C GLU A 273 -10.70 10.87 -6.24
N SER A 274 -11.39 9.82 -5.78
CA SER A 274 -12.83 9.63 -6.00
C SER A 274 -13.74 10.56 -5.19
N VAL A 275 -13.17 11.24 -4.19
CA VAL A 275 -13.85 12.29 -3.44
C VAL A 275 -13.76 13.62 -4.19
N ALA A 276 -12.59 13.92 -4.77
CA ALA A 276 -12.32 15.14 -5.51
C ALA A 276 -12.90 15.12 -6.94
N GLN A 277 -12.87 13.97 -7.61
CA GLN A 277 -13.28 13.80 -9.01
C GLN A 277 -14.48 12.87 -9.13
N ASN A 278 -15.16 12.94 -10.27
CA ASN A 278 -16.26 12.03 -10.59
C ASN A 278 -15.72 10.67 -11.02
N HIS A 279 -16.06 9.63 -10.26
CA HIS A 279 -15.80 8.23 -10.58
C HIS A 279 -17.13 7.49 -10.53
N ARG A 280 -17.56 6.88 -11.65
CA ARG A 280 -18.89 6.26 -11.75
C ARG A 280 -19.03 5.04 -10.83
N GLU A 281 -17.91 4.40 -10.55
CA GLU A 281 -17.82 3.17 -9.78
C GLU A 281 -17.52 3.40 -8.30
N LYS A 282 -17.42 4.66 -7.85
CA LYS A 282 -17.08 5.00 -6.47
C LYS A 282 -18.12 5.95 -5.90
N SER A 283 -18.68 5.56 -4.77
CA SER A 283 -19.54 6.42 -3.95
C SER A 283 -18.92 6.63 -2.57
N PHE A 284 -19.36 7.64 -1.84
CA PHE A 284 -18.88 7.95 -0.51
C PHE A 284 -19.88 8.80 0.28
N PHE A 285 -19.70 8.79 1.60
CA PHE A 285 -20.24 9.82 2.46
C PHE A 285 -19.13 10.46 3.27
N ALA A 286 -19.25 11.76 3.51
CA ALA A 286 -18.27 12.55 4.25
C ALA A 286 -18.93 13.25 5.44
N TYR A 287 -18.21 13.28 6.55
CA TYR A 287 -18.69 13.86 7.79
C TYR A 287 -17.65 14.74 8.43
N ASN A 288 -18.05 15.89 8.96
CA ASN A 288 -17.15 16.87 9.57
C ASN A 288 -17.96 17.89 10.38
N ASN A 289 -17.61 18.12 11.64
CA ASN A 289 -18.27 19.14 12.46
C ASN A 289 -17.98 20.59 12.03
N ALA A 290 -16.96 20.80 11.19
CA ALA A 290 -16.63 22.05 10.55
C ALA A 290 -16.54 21.81 9.03
N ALA A 291 -17.65 21.43 8.41
CA ALA A 291 -17.71 21.04 7.01
C ALA A 291 -17.31 22.20 6.06
N PRO A 292 -16.63 21.90 4.93
CA PRO A 292 -16.26 22.92 3.97
C PRO A 292 -17.48 23.61 3.35
N GLY A 293 -17.45 24.95 3.28
CA GLY A 293 -18.52 25.74 2.67
C GLY A 293 -19.80 25.84 3.50
N VAL A 294 -19.80 25.31 4.73
CA VAL A 294 -20.96 25.32 5.63
C VAL A 294 -20.71 26.27 6.79
N ILE A 295 -21.59 27.27 6.97
CA ILE A 295 -21.48 28.30 8.02
C ILE A 295 -22.66 28.15 8.99
N GLY A 296 -22.42 28.35 10.29
CA GLY A 296 -23.47 28.46 11.31
C GLY A 296 -24.02 27.14 11.87
N ILE A 297 -23.59 25.98 11.36
CA ILE A 297 -23.98 24.68 11.92
C ILE A 297 -23.19 24.40 13.20
N LYS A 298 -23.90 24.14 14.30
CA LYS A 298 -23.31 23.73 15.59
C LYS A 298 -23.62 22.28 15.87
N THR A 299 -22.60 21.44 15.92
CA THR A 299 -22.75 20.01 16.24
C THR A 299 -22.01 19.71 17.53
N LYS A 300 -22.53 18.77 18.32
CA LYS A 300 -21.82 18.31 19.53
C LYS A 300 -20.75 17.27 19.23
N SER A 301 -20.82 16.59 18.09
CA SER A 301 -19.77 15.66 17.65
C SER A 301 -18.58 16.44 17.08
N ASN A 302 -17.36 15.91 17.29
CA ASN A 302 -16.12 16.44 16.70
C ASN A 302 -15.56 15.56 15.57
N SER A 303 -16.25 14.45 15.30
CA SER A 303 -15.89 13.43 14.34
C SER A 303 -15.73 14.03 12.94
N LYS A 304 -14.63 13.66 12.26
CA LYS A 304 -14.40 13.99 10.85
C LYS A 304 -13.84 12.80 10.09
N GLY A 305 -14.27 12.63 8.85
CA GLY A 305 -13.84 11.51 8.03
C GLY A 305 -14.65 11.31 6.77
N VAL A 306 -14.26 10.29 6.02
CA VAL A 306 -14.90 9.87 4.78
C VAL A 306 -14.94 8.35 4.72
N VAL A 307 -16.06 7.78 4.31
CA VAL A 307 -16.17 6.36 3.95
C VAL A 307 -16.43 6.30 2.45
N ILE A 308 -15.54 5.63 1.72
CA ILE A 308 -15.57 5.48 0.26
C ILE A 308 -15.83 4.00 -0.05
N LEU A 309 -16.73 3.73 -0.98
CA LEU A 309 -17.16 2.40 -1.39
C LEU A 309 -16.84 2.21 -2.88
N ASP A 310 -16.40 1.00 -3.25
CA ASP A 310 -16.54 0.50 -4.61
C ASP A 310 -17.99 0.10 -4.84
N THR A 311 -18.58 0.45 -5.96
CA THR A 311 -19.92 -0.01 -6.33
C THR A 311 -19.89 -0.93 -7.55
N THR A 312 -18.70 -1.35 -8.00
CA THR A 312 -18.57 -2.38 -9.04
C THR A 312 -18.82 -3.76 -8.46
N ALA A 313 -19.90 -4.43 -8.85
CA ALA A 313 -20.06 -5.85 -8.54
C ALA A 313 -19.02 -6.67 -9.34
N PRO A 314 -18.34 -7.69 -8.76
CA PRO A 314 -18.46 -8.22 -7.40
C PRO A 314 -17.35 -7.73 -6.44
N ALA A 315 -16.82 -6.52 -6.63
CA ALA A 315 -15.79 -5.98 -5.73
C ALA A 315 -16.35 -5.87 -4.31
N ASP A 316 -15.55 -6.29 -3.32
CA ASP A 316 -15.83 -6.11 -1.89
C ASP A 316 -14.74 -5.20 -1.33
N ALA A 317 -14.90 -3.90 -1.53
CA ALA A 317 -13.85 -2.96 -1.18
C ALA A 317 -14.34 -1.56 -0.81
N ALA A 318 -13.82 -1.08 0.30
CA ALA A 318 -14.07 0.25 0.82
C ALA A 318 -12.82 0.82 1.49
N ALA A 319 -12.85 2.13 1.75
CA ALA A 319 -11.85 2.82 2.53
C ALA A 319 -12.53 3.69 3.59
N TRP A 320 -11.96 3.72 4.79
CA TRP A 320 -12.38 4.62 5.85
C TRP A 320 -11.23 5.54 6.24
N ILE A 321 -11.46 6.84 6.07
CA ILE A 321 -10.52 7.89 6.42
C ILE A 321 -11.04 8.62 7.64
N VAL A 322 -10.22 8.70 8.69
CA VAL A 322 -10.50 9.48 9.92
C VAL A 322 -9.48 10.59 10.02
N HIS A 323 -9.92 11.82 10.29
CA HIS A 323 -8.99 12.95 10.38
C HIS A 323 -9.42 14.00 11.39
N THR A 324 -8.54 14.98 11.60
CA THR A 324 -8.74 16.12 12.51
C THR A 324 -8.93 17.45 11.79
N VAL A 325 -8.73 17.49 10.47
CA VAL A 325 -8.71 18.71 9.64
C VAL A 325 -10.11 19.30 9.45
N PRO A 326 -10.42 20.52 9.94
CA PRO A 326 -11.66 21.22 9.61
C PRO A 326 -11.66 21.67 8.13
N GLY A 327 -12.85 21.86 7.54
CA GLY A 327 -12.98 22.30 6.15
C GLY A 327 -12.50 21.28 5.10
N TYR A 328 -12.41 20.00 5.47
CA TYR A 328 -11.80 18.95 4.65
C TYR A 328 -12.58 17.63 4.69
N PRO A 329 -12.52 16.81 3.61
CA PRO A 329 -12.17 17.20 2.25
C PRO A 329 -13.33 17.93 1.55
N LYS A 330 -13.01 18.67 0.48
CA LYS A 330 -14.05 19.28 -0.37
C LYS A 330 -14.51 18.26 -1.43
N PRO A 331 -15.78 17.84 -1.42
CA PRO A 331 -16.27 16.83 -2.34
C PRO A 331 -16.52 17.42 -3.73
N LYS A 332 -16.22 16.62 -4.76
CA LYS A 332 -16.48 16.87 -6.20
C LYS A 332 -15.87 18.17 -6.73
N VAL A 333 -14.74 18.59 -6.17
CA VAL A 333 -13.91 19.71 -6.66
C VAL A 333 -12.44 19.31 -6.66
N ALA A 334 -11.60 20.09 -7.35
CA ALA A 334 -10.16 19.87 -7.37
C ALA A 334 -9.58 19.72 -5.95
N TYR A 335 -8.68 18.73 -5.79
CA TYR A 335 -8.06 18.41 -4.52
C TYR A 335 -7.35 19.64 -3.93
N THR A 336 -7.62 19.91 -2.66
CA THR A 336 -7.00 21.01 -1.90
C THR A 336 -6.84 20.61 -0.44
N PHE A 337 -5.85 21.19 0.23
CA PHE A 337 -5.73 21.18 1.68
C PHE A 337 -6.06 22.57 2.24
N PRO A 338 -6.80 22.69 3.37
CA PRO A 338 -7.19 24.00 3.90
C PRO A 338 -5.98 24.81 4.38
N ALA A 339 -5.75 25.97 3.77
CA ALA A 339 -4.59 26.81 4.10
C ALA A 339 -4.58 27.32 5.55
N SER A 340 -5.77 27.51 6.16
CA SER A 340 -5.92 27.90 7.58
C SER A 340 -5.33 26.87 8.54
N GLU A 341 -5.18 25.62 8.11
CA GLU A 341 -4.78 24.51 8.95
C GLU A 341 -3.28 24.24 8.91
N TYR A 342 -2.50 24.98 8.11
CA TYR A 342 -1.04 24.82 8.11
C TYR A 342 -0.39 25.19 9.45
N ALA A 343 -0.96 26.15 10.19
CA ALA A 343 -0.46 26.53 11.51
C ALA A 343 -0.63 25.43 12.57
N ASN A 344 -1.52 24.45 12.34
CA ASN A 344 -1.93 23.45 13.32
C ASN A 344 -1.37 22.05 13.02
N GLY A 345 -1.21 21.24 14.06
CA GLY A 345 -0.86 19.83 13.98
C GLY A 345 -2.11 18.97 13.73
N HIS A 346 -2.06 18.07 12.75
CA HIS A 346 -3.19 17.22 12.37
C HIS A 346 -2.80 15.75 12.20
N LEU A 347 -3.73 14.87 12.52
CA LEU A 347 -3.66 13.43 12.25
C LEU A 347 -4.69 13.07 11.19
N LEU A 348 -4.28 12.20 10.26
CA LEU A 348 -5.12 11.51 9.31
C LEU A 348 -4.78 10.02 9.31
N LEU A 349 -5.81 9.19 9.29
CA LEU A 349 -5.72 7.73 9.25
C LEU A 349 -6.51 7.24 8.04
N CYS A 350 -5.87 6.50 7.13
CA CYS A 350 -6.53 5.76 6.04
C CYS A 350 -6.59 4.28 6.44
N LEU A 351 -7.75 3.63 6.36
CA LEU A 351 -7.93 2.19 6.52
C LEU A 351 -8.59 1.61 5.27
N THR A 352 -7.97 0.62 4.63
CA THR A 352 -8.61 -0.20 3.60
C THR A 352 -9.40 -1.31 4.27
N ILE A 353 -10.66 -1.48 3.90
CA ILE A 353 -11.63 -2.39 4.55
C ILE A 353 -12.49 -3.07 3.49
N SER A 354 -13.04 -4.24 3.80
CA SER A 354 -14.14 -4.80 3.01
C SER A 354 -15.43 -4.04 3.28
N GLU A 355 -16.38 -4.07 2.35
CA GLU A 355 -17.68 -3.43 2.49
C GLU A 355 -18.51 -4.02 3.63
N SER A 356 -18.25 -5.28 3.98
CA SER A 356 -18.84 -5.91 5.17
C SER A 356 -18.50 -5.17 6.48
N GLN A 357 -17.43 -4.38 6.52
CA GLN A 357 -17.05 -3.57 7.69
C GLN A 357 -17.83 -2.25 7.79
N ILE A 358 -18.58 -1.86 6.76
CA ILE A 358 -19.28 -0.56 6.73
C ILE A 358 -20.42 -0.50 7.75
N GLU A 359 -21.20 -1.56 7.92
CA GLU A 359 -22.31 -1.56 8.89
C GLU A 359 -21.79 -1.41 10.35
N PRO A 360 -20.76 -2.14 10.80
CA PRO A 360 -20.11 -1.86 12.09
C PRO A 360 -19.61 -0.40 12.23
N ILE A 361 -18.99 0.17 11.19
CA ILE A 361 -18.56 1.58 11.21
C ILE A 361 -19.77 2.49 11.33
N ALA A 362 -20.85 2.22 10.61
CA ALA A 362 -22.09 2.97 10.68
C ALA A 362 -22.72 2.91 12.07
N VAL A 363 -22.67 1.77 12.78
CA VAL A 363 -23.13 1.65 14.17
C VAL A 363 -22.35 2.56 15.11
N ALA A 364 -21.03 2.62 14.96
CA ALA A 364 -20.18 3.50 15.75
C ALA A 364 -20.50 4.98 15.48
N LEU A 365 -20.51 5.37 14.20
CA LEU A 365 -20.82 6.74 13.78
C LEU A 365 -22.24 7.15 14.17
N PHE A 366 -23.24 6.28 14.05
CA PHE A 366 -24.62 6.56 14.45
C PHE A 366 -24.74 6.96 15.93
N VAL A 367 -23.96 6.34 16.81
CA VAL A 367 -23.89 6.68 18.24
C VAL A 367 -23.12 7.99 18.48
N ALA A 368 -22.07 8.23 17.70
CA ALA A 368 -21.27 9.46 17.76
C ALA A 368 -21.95 10.67 17.09
N ALA A 369 -23.05 10.46 16.37
CA ALA A 369 -23.87 11.48 15.72
C ALA A 369 -23.06 12.59 14.99
N PRO A 370 -22.16 12.21 14.05
CA PRO A 370 -21.39 13.17 13.28
C PRO A 370 -22.30 13.93 12.30
N PHE A 371 -21.85 15.11 11.87
CA PHE A 371 -22.54 15.84 10.80
C PHE A 371 -22.12 15.33 9.43
N ILE A 372 -23.01 14.60 8.77
CA ILE A 372 -22.85 14.17 7.38
C ILE A 372 -23.13 15.37 6.48
N TYR A 373 -22.13 15.83 5.71
CA TYR A 373 -22.25 17.01 4.84
C TYR A 373 -22.24 16.64 3.35
N TYR A 374 -21.94 15.39 3.02
CA TYR A 374 -22.02 14.86 1.66
C TYR A 374 -22.34 13.36 1.69
N ASN A 375 -23.17 12.89 0.78
CA ASN A 375 -23.51 11.49 0.60
C ASN A 375 -23.96 11.25 -0.86
N ASP A 376 -23.28 10.36 -1.58
CA ASP A 376 -23.73 9.83 -2.88
C ASP A 376 -23.80 8.28 -2.89
N VAL A 377 -23.88 7.66 -1.70
CA VAL A 377 -24.01 6.20 -1.56
C VAL A 377 -25.37 5.74 -2.12
N PRO A 378 -25.40 4.78 -3.06
CA PRO A 378 -26.63 4.37 -3.73
C PRO A 378 -27.54 3.53 -2.82
N ASP A 379 -28.85 3.57 -3.10
CA ASP A 379 -29.86 2.86 -2.30
C ASP A 379 -29.63 1.36 -2.19
N ALA A 380 -29.02 0.73 -3.22
CA ALA A 380 -28.64 -0.68 -3.19
C ALA A 380 -27.72 -1.00 -1.99
N GLU A 381 -26.71 -0.14 -1.74
CA GLU A 381 -25.80 -0.28 -0.61
C GLU A 381 -26.47 0.09 0.73
N VAL A 382 -27.33 1.10 0.71
CA VAL A 382 -28.00 1.60 1.92
C VAL A 382 -29.07 0.61 2.42
N ASN A 383 -29.82 -0.02 1.51
CA ASN A 383 -30.93 -0.89 1.87
C ASN A 383 -30.49 -2.21 2.53
N ILE A 384 -29.29 -2.68 2.25
CA ILE A 384 -28.71 -3.86 2.91
C ILE A 384 -28.02 -3.52 4.26
N ARG A 385 -27.89 -2.23 4.60
CA ARG A 385 -27.19 -1.74 5.81
C ARG A 385 -28.11 -0.86 6.67
N PRO A 386 -28.86 -1.46 7.62
CA PRO A 386 -29.95 -0.77 8.31
C PRO A 386 -29.48 0.40 9.18
N THR A 387 -28.28 0.33 9.78
CA THR A 387 -27.76 1.42 10.60
C THR A 387 -27.13 2.50 9.74
N LEU A 388 -26.47 2.13 8.63
CA LEU A 388 -26.03 3.10 7.63
C LEU A 388 -27.21 3.93 7.11
N LYS A 389 -28.33 3.28 6.78
CA LYS A 389 -29.57 3.98 6.36
C LYS A 389 -30.05 4.98 7.41
N LYS A 390 -30.00 4.63 8.70
CA LYS A 390 -30.38 5.56 9.78
C LYS A 390 -29.41 6.74 9.87
N LEU A 391 -28.10 6.47 9.77
CA LEU A 391 -27.05 7.48 9.83
C LEU A 391 -27.17 8.49 8.69
N LEU A 392 -27.28 8.02 7.45
CA LEU A 392 -27.38 8.88 6.26
C LEU A 392 -28.69 9.68 6.21
N ASN A 393 -29.76 9.14 6.79
CA ASN A 393 -31.03 9.86 6.95
C ASN A 393 -31.05 10.83 8.14
N GLY A 394 -29.90 11.09 8.79
CA GLY A 394 -29.78 12.05 9.88
C GLY A 394 -30.52 11.64 11.17
N LYS A 395 -30.87 10.35 11.33
CA LYS A 395 -31.50 9.87 12.58
C LYS A 395 -30.48 9.89 13.71
N THR A 396 -30.96 9.99 14.95
CA THR A 396 -30.11 10.03 16.14
C THR A 396 -30.36 8.82 17.05
N ALA A 397 -29.30 8.36 17.73
CA ALA A 397 -29.36 7.26 18.68
C ALA A 397 -30.06 7.69 19.99
N ILE A 398 -31.39 7.64 20.00
CA ILE A 398 -32.21 8.03 21.18
C ILE A 398 -32.50 6.88 22.14
N LYS A 399 -32.38 5.61 21.68
CA LYS A 399 -32.58 4.41 22.49
C LYS A 399 -31.24 3.78 22.89
N PRO A 400 -31.16 3.11 24.05
CA PRO A 400 -29.98 2.32 24.41
C PRO A 400 -29.67 1.24 23.36
N PRO A 401 -28.40 0.82 23.23
CA PRO A 401 -27.25 1.24 24.03
C PRO A 401 -26.67 2.60 23.59
N PHE A 402 -26.29 3.45 24.55
CA PHE A 402 -25.66 4.77 24.32
C PHE A 402 -24.13 4.71 24.21
N LEU A 403 -23.59 3.50 24.21
CA LEU A 403 -22.18 3.19 24.11
C LEU A 403 -22.07 1.95 23.23
N THR A 404 -21.17 1.97 22.26
CA THR A 404 -20.90 0.83 21.38
C THR A 404 -19.40 0.57 21.31
N LYS A 405 -19.07 -0.71 21.17
CA LYS A 405 -17.75 -1.19 20.78
C LYS A 405 -17.96 -2.03 19.53
N GLN A 406 -17.33 -1.64 18.44
CA GLN A 406 -17.33 -2.39 17.19
C GLN A 406 -15.93 -2.91 16.95
N ASN A 407 -15.81 -4.16 16.52
CA ASN A 407 -14.55 -4.72 16.06
C ASN A 407 -14.64 -4.83 14.54
N ILE A 408 -13.71 -4.20 13.85
CA ILE A 408 -13.54 -4.34 12.40
C ILE A 408 -12.14 -4.86 12.12
N VAL A 409 -11.91 -5.26 10.88
CA VAL A 409 -10.58 -5.64 10.39
C VAL A 409 -10.27 -4.88 9.12
N THR A 410 -9.01 -4.47 8.95
CA THR A 410 -8.57 -3.99 7.64
C THR A 410 -8.58 -5.14 6.65
N GLN A 411 -8.94 -4.86 5.40
CA GLN A 411 -8.74 -5.80 4.31
C GLN A 411 -7.23 -5.98 4.17
N GLY A 412 -6.70 -7.20 4.36
CA GLY A 412 -5.28 -7.45 4.15
C GLY A 412 -4.65 -8.70 4.74
N ALA A 413 -3.38 -8.94 4.42
CA ALA A 413 -2.60 -10.09 4.88
C ALA A 413 -1.26 -9.64 5.53
N PRO A 414 -1.16 -9.60 6.88
CA PRO A 414 -2.20 -9.93 7.86
C PRO A 414 -3.27 -8.83 7.97
N ALA A 415 -4.50 -9.22 8.29
CA ALA A 415 -5.57 -8.29 8.62
C ALA A 415 -5.29 -7.65 9.98
N ILE A 416 -5.56 -6.35 10.12
CA ILE A 416 -5.28 -5.60 11.34
C ILE A 416 -6.59 -5.44 12.12
N PRO A 417 -6.65 -5.90 13.38
CA PRO A 417 -7.79 -5.64 14.24
C PRO A 417 -7.92 -4.14 14.55
N VAL A 418 -9.13 -3.61 14.41
CA VAL A 418 -9.46 -2.23 14.78
C VAL A 418 -10.68 -2.24 15.68
N GLN A 419 -10.56 -1.62 16.85
CA GLN A 419 -11.65 -1.42 17.80
C GLN A 419 -12.17 0.01 17.68
N VAL A 420 -13.45 0.16 17.39
CA VAL A 420 -14.13 1.46 17.34
C VAL A 420 -15.00 1.60 18.58
N PHE A 421 -14.67 2.56 19.43
CA PHE A 421 -15.45 2.91 20.61
C PHE A 421 -16.27 4.14 20.28
N SER A 422 -17.55 4.13 20.64
CA SER A 422 -18.41 5.31 20.46
C SER A 422 -19.34 5.49 21.64
N LYS A 423 -19.63 6.74 21.96
CA LYS A 423 -20.62 7.12 22.96
C LYS A 423 -21.48 8.26 22.45
N SER A 424 -22.73 8.29 22.90
CA SER A 424 -23.58 9.46 22.77
C SER A 424 -23.44 10.37 23.99
N GLU A 425 -24.04 11.57 23.91
CA GLU A 425 -24.17 12.48 25.05
C GLU A 425 -24.99 11.92 26.22
N ARG A 426 -25.81 10.88 25.96
CA ARG A 426 -26.67 10.23 26.96
C ARG A 426 -25.91 9.25 27.85
N SER A 427 -24.75 8.76 27.41
CA SER A 427 -23.97 7.78 28.18
C SER A 427 -23.40 8.33 29.49
N LYS A 428 -23.14 9.64 29.54
CA LYS A 428 -22.48 10.33 30.66
C LYS A 428 -21.14 9.69 31.09
N TYR A 429 -20.51 8.89 30.24
CA TYR A 429 -19.15 8.40 30.43
C TYR A 429 -18.17 9.30 29.69
N GLU A 430 -16.98 9.47 30.26
CA GLU A 430 -15.84 10.01 29.52
C GLU A 430 -15.14 8.87 28.76
N ILE A 431 -14.60 9.15 27.57
CA ILE A 431 -14.19 8.08 26.65
C ILE A 431 -12.86 7.42 27.01
N TYR A 432 -11.95 8.11 27.70
CA TYR A 432 -10.57 7.64 27.88
C TYR A 432 -10.48 6.57 28.98
N GLN A 433 -10.93 6.89 30.20
CA GLN A 433 -10.78 5.99 31.35
C GLN A 433 -11.93 4.97 31.46
N LYS A 434 -13.19 5.42 31.38
CA LYS A 434 -14.40 4.64 31.65
C LYS A 434 -14.77 3.73 30.49
N ILE A 435 -14.30 4.05 29.27
CA ILE A 435 -14.53 3.24 28.06
C ILE A 435 -13.23 2.56 27.63
N ILE A 436 -12.26 3.30 27.09
CA ILE A 436 -11.09 2.71 26.42
C ILE A 436 -10.15 2.00 27.41
N SER A 437 -9.64 2.68 28.43
CA SER A 437 -8.74 2.07 29.43
C SER A 437 -9.40 0.90 30.17
N LYS A 438 -10.70 1.02 30.49
CA LYS A 438 -11.48 -0.09 31.09
C LYS A 438 -11.54 -1.30 30.16
N GLN A 439 -11.73 -1.09 28.86
CA GLN A 439 -11.76 -2.17 27.86
C GLN A 439 -10.38 -2.79 27.63
N LEU A 440 -9.35 -1.96 27.47
CA LEU A 440 -7.98 -2.42 27.23
C LEU A 440 -7.36 -3.07 28.46
N LYS A 441 -7.89 -2.78 29.67
CA LYS A 441 -7.37 -3.24 30.96
C LYS A 441 -5.91 -2.82 31.22
N LYS A 442 -5.48 -1.69 30.66
CA LYS A 442 -4.10 -1.16 30.73
C LYS A 442 -4.08 0.27 31.25
N THR A 443 -2.95 0.66 31.85
CA THR A 443 -2.57 2.08 32.00
C THR A 443 -2.36 2.68 30.61
N VAL A 444 -2.86 3.88 30.37
CA VAL A 444 -2.73 4.55 29.06
C VAL A 444 -2.08 5.92 29.19
N LYS A 445 -1.22 6.25 28.23
CA LYS A 445 -0.64 7.58 28.01
C LYS A 445 -1.52 8.35 27.04
N VAL A 446 -1.89 9.57 27.39
CA VAL A 446 -2.84 10.41 26.63
C VAL A 446 -2.17 11.71 26.19
N TRP A 447 -2.23 11.98 24.90
CA TRP A 447 -1.93 13.28 24.31
C TRP A 447 -3.23 13.95 23.88
N SER A 448 -3.52 15.10 24.47
CA SER A 448 -4.73 15.86 24.18
C SER A 448 -4.67 17.25 24.81
N ARG A 449 -5.32 18.23 24.18
CA ARG A 449 -5.64 19.52 24.82
C ARG A 449 -6.53 19.29 26.04
N ARG A 450 -6.25 20.02 27.12
CA ARG A 450 -6.83 19.78 28.44
C ARG A 450 -7.53 21.01 28.97
N ASP A 451 -8.66 20.81 29.66
CA ASP A 451 -9.37 21.86 30.39
C ASP A 451 -8.79 22.12 31.81
N LYS A 452 -7.67 21.47 32.15
CA LYS A 452 -7.02 21.43 33.47
C LYS A 452 -7.89 20.89 34.62
N LYS A 453 -9.13 20.45 34.35
CA LYS A 453 -10.04 19.92 35.37
C LYS A 453 -9.91 18.41 35.52
N LEU A 454 -9.74 17.68 34.42
CA LEU A 454 -9.37 16.26 34.48
C LEU A 454 -7.89 16.11 34.84
N LYS A 455 -7.62 15.54 36.01
CA LYS A 455 -6.27 15.22 36.48
C LYS A 455 -5.90 13.79 36.12
N ALA A 456 -4.61 13.54 35.93
CA ALA A 456 -4.06 12.18 36.01
C ALA A 456 -4.58 11.52 37.29
N ASN A 457 -5.01 10.27 37.21
CA ASN A 457 -5.69 9.63 38.32
C ASN A 457 -5.11 8.24 38.64
N CYS A 458 -5.10 7.95 39.95
CA CYS A 458 -4.61 6.70 40.53
C CYS A 458 -5.72 5.91 41.24
N LYS A 459 -6.99 6.21 40.95
CA LYS A 459 -8.15 5.67 41.68
C LYS A 459 -8.47 4.19 41.41
N ILE A 460 -7.87 3.58 40.38
CA ILE A 460 -8.02 2.14 40.10
C ILE A 460 -6.68 1.47 40.45
N ARG A 461 -6.69 0.53 41.41
CA ARG A 461 -5.50 -0.27 41.77
C ARG A 461 -4.94 -0.91 40.49
N GLY A 462 -3.77 -0.46 40.04
CA GLY A 462 -3.04 -0.99 38.87
C GLY A 462 -3.43 -0.47 37.48
N ARG A 463 -4.24 0.59 37.34
CA ARG A 463 -4.54 1.21 36.02
C ARG A 463 -4.63 2.74 36.11
N HIS A 464 -3.79 3.44 35.34
CA HIS A 464 -3.65 4.89 35.40
C HIS A 464 -3.95 5.57 34.06
N ILE A 465 -4.34 6.86 34.12
CA ILE A 465 -4.23 7.78 32.99
C ILE A 465 -2.96 8.61 33.20
N LEU A 466 -1.98 8.40 32.33
CA LEU A 466 -0.77 9.20 32.27
C LEU A 466 -0.94 10.26 31.19
N LEU A 467 -0.55 11.50 31.49
CA LEU A 467 -0.67 12.57 30.53
C LEU A 467 0.70 12.84 29.92
N VAL A 468 0.76 12.88 28.58
CA VAL A 468 1.99 13.18 27.85
C VAL A 468 2.36 14.65 28.06
N SER A 469 3.62 14.91 28.38
CA SER A 469 4.16 16.27 28.54
C SER A 469 4.31 16.95 27.19
N SER A 470 4.08 18.26 27.16
CA SER A 470 4.29 19.09 25.96
C SER A 470 5.64 19.78 26.03
N PRO A 471 6.37 19.94 24.91
CA PRO A 471 6.04 19.47 23.55
C PRO A 471 6.33 17.98 23.33
N ILE A 472 5.70 17.39 22.31
CA ILE A 472 6.14 16.10 21.72
C ILE A 472 7.04 16.37 20.52
N SER A 473 7.82 15.36 20.09
CA SER A 473 8.59 15.39 18.86
C SER A 473 8.06 14.33 17.89
N VAL A 474 7.78 14.73 16.66
CA VAL A 474 7.45 13.83 15.55
C VAL A 474 8.48 14.04 14.46
N ASP A 475 9.38 13.06 14.28
CA ASP A 475 10.50 13.14 13.32
C ASP A 475 11.34 14.42 13.48
N ASN A 476 11.77 14.69 14.72
CA ASN A 476 12.52 15.89 15.13
C ASN A 476 11.75 17.22 15.01
N GLN A 477 10.46 17.19 14.72
CA GLN A 477 9.61 18.38 14.70
C GLN A 477 8.79 18.50 15.97
N ALA A 478 8.94 19.63 16.67
CA ALA A 478 8.24 19.88 17.91
C ALA A 478 6.75 20.21 17.66
N SER A 479 5.87 19.59 18.45
CA SER A 479 4.45 19.91 18.48
C SER A 479 4.01 20.20 19.92
N SER A 480 3.44 21.39 20.14
CA SER A 480 2.90 21.80 21.43
C SER A 480 1.39 21.58 21.48
N LEU A 481 0.83 21.46 22.69
CA LEU A 481 -0.61 21.26 22.86
C LEU A 481 -1.45 22.40 22.26
N GLU A 482 -0.94 23.63 22.28
CA GLU A 482 -1.61 24.83 21.78
C GLU A 482 -1.70 24.85 20.26
N LYS A 483 -0.73 24.21 19.59
CA LYS A 483 -0.65 24.15 18.13
C LYS A 483 -1.08 22.80 17.56
N ASP A 484 -1.39 21.81 18.38
CA ASP A 484 -1.81 20.47 17.93
C ASP A 484 -3.28 20.21 18.24
N VAL A 485 -4.10 19.85 17.25
CA VAL A 485 -5.54 19.55 17.47
C VAL A 485 -5.82 18.05 17.62
N THR A 486 -4.79 17.22 17.57
CA THR A 486 -4.92 15.76 17.70
C THR A 486 -5.20 15.35 19.13
N ASN A 487 -5.96 14.27 19.26
CA ASN A 487 -6.10 13.58 20.53
C ASN A 487 -5.88 12.09 20.30
N TRP A 488 -4.97 11.52 21.06
CA TRP A 488 -4.64 10.10 20.95
C TRP A 488 -4.21 9.52 22.28
N LEU A 489 -4.25 8.20 22.36
CA LEU A 489 -3.74 7.45 23.49
C LEU A 489 -3.06 6.16 23.06
N ILE A 490 -2.13 5.71 23.90
CA ILE A 490 -1.43 4.42 23.79
C ILE A 490 -1.37 3.75 25.17
N PRO A 491 -1.48 2.41 25.29
CA PRO A 491 -1.25 1.70 26.54
C PRO A 491 0.24 1.63 26.90
N GLU A 492 0.59 1.65 28.18
CA GLU A 492 1.93 1.28 28.63
C GLU A 492 2.15 -0.22 28.38
N ASN A 493 3.10 -0.56 27.51
CA ASN A 493 3.43 -1.92 27.09
C ASN A 493 2.28 -2.62 26.35
N GLY A 494 1.75 -1.97 25.32
CA GLY A 494 0.79 -2.58 24.41
C GLY A 494 0.95 -2.11 22.99
N ASP A 495 0.28 -2.84 22.12
CA ASP A 495 0.28 -2.77 20.67
C ASP A 495 -0.96 -2.02 20.17
N VAL A 496 -1.40 -0.95 20.84
CA VAL A 496 -2.63 -0.25 20.45
C VAL A 496 -2.41 1.24 20.35
N PHE A 497 -2.76 1.82 19.20
CA PHE A 497 -2.85 3.26 19.02
C PHE A 497 -4.31 3.65 18.82
N CYS A 498 -4.83 4.57 19.62
CA CYS A 498 -6.18 5.10 19.47
C CYS A 498 -6.17 6.58 19.10
N ALA A 499 -6.81 6.94 17.98
CA ALA A 499 -7.18 8.31 17.67
C ALA A 499 -8.58 8.62 18.25
N VAL A 500 -8.74 9.77 18.91
CA VAL A 500 -9.98 10.17 19.59
C VAL A 500 -10.44 11.53 19.04
N ASP A 501 -11.72 11.67 18.70
CA ASP A 501 -12.24 12.93 18.15
C ASP A 501 -12.44 14.03 19.21
N LYS A 502 -12.53 13.65 20.48
CA LYS A 502 -12.74 14.54 21.62
C LYS A 502 -11.51 14.71 22.50
N PRO A 503 -11.25 15.94 22.99
CA PRO A 503 -10.17 16.18 23.93
C PRO A 503 -10.43 15.54 25.30
N TYR A 504 -9.36 15.36 26.06
CA TYR A 504 -9.40 14.95 27.46
C TYR A 504 -9.84 16.12 28.35
N ALA A 505 -11.15 16.38 28.34
CA ALA A 505 -11.82 17.43 29.11
C ALA A 505 -13.08 16.91 29.83
N ILE A 506 -13.59 17.59 30.86
CA ILE A 506 -14.83 17.19 31.55
C ILE A 506 -16.04 17.31 30.63
N SER A 507 -16.06 18.32 29.74
CA SER A 507 -17.18 18.60 28.85
C SER A 507 -17.56 17.40 27.96
N GLN A 508 -16.58 16.59 27.51
CA GLN A 508 -16.84 15.43 26.65
C GLN A 508 -17.76 14.37 27.30
N LYS A 509 -17.93 14.38 28.64
CA LYS A 509 -18.91 13.53 29.32
C LYS A 509 -20.33 13.75 28.78
N TYR A 510 -20.64 14.98 28.37
CA TYR A 510 -21.93 15.44 27.90
C TYR A 510 -22.00 15.59 26.38
N GLU A 511 -20.98 15.12 25.67
CA GLU A 511 -20.89 15.19 24.21
C GLU A 511 -20.75 13.77 23.64
N PRO A 512 -21.14 13.54 22.38
CA PRO A 512 -20.78 12.32 21.69
C PRO A 512 -19.29 12.29 21.36
N ALA A 513 -18.73 11.09 21.27
CA ALA A 513 -17.31 10.87 20.98
C ALA A 513 -17.09 9.54 20.27
N VAL A 514 -16.05 9.48 19.43
CA VAL A 514 -15.56 8.27 18.78
C VAL A 514 -14.05 8.12 19.00
N ALA A 515 -13.62 6.89 19.21
CA ALA A 515 -12.21 6.53 19.19
C ALA A 515 -11.99 5.34 18.28
N VAL A 516 -10.95 5.43 17.43
CA VAL A 516 -10.53 4.39 16.50
C VAL A 516 -9.18 3.86 16.96
N CYS A 517 -9.18 2.62 17.46
CA CYS A 517 -8.03 1.96 18.07
C CYS A 517 -7.50 0.86 17.15
N ILE A 518 -6.29 1.02 16.63
CA ILE A 518 -5.62 0.07 15.76
C ILE A 518 -4.70 -0.81 16.61
N GLN A 519 -4.80 -2.12 16.47
CA GLN A 519 -3.93 -3.05 17.16
C GLN A 519 -2.70 -3.40 16.29
N GLN A 520 -1.55 -2.81 16.61
CA GLN A 520 -0.25 -3.05 16.03
C GLN A 520 0.89 -2.65 16.99
N ALA A 521 1.96 -3.46 17.03
CA ALA A 521 3.10 -3.26 17.92
C ALA A 521 4.08 -2.14 17.50
N ASN A 522 4.05 -1.71 16.22
CA ASN A 522 4.99 -0.75 15.62
C ASN A 522 4.29 0.49 15.08
#